data_AF-A0A820AGF8-F1
#
_entry.id   AF-A0A820AGF8-F1
#
_cell.length_a   1.000
_cell.length_b   1.000
_cell.length_c   1.000
_cell.angle_alpha   90.00
_cell.angle_beta   90.00
_cell.angle_gamma   90.00
#
_symmetry.space_group_name_H-M   'P 1'
#
loop_
_entity.id
_entity.type
_entity.pdbx_description
1 polymer ?
#
loop_
_entity_poly.entity_id
_entity_poly.type
_entity_poly.pdbx_seq_one_letter_code
_entity_poly.pdbx_strand_id
1 'polypeptide(L)'
;TNKAGDKSRYHVHYSTPTCFLHALSKEKRSWPVREGDFMSYAHRAHAFWTGFYTSRPGIKFYERSLGALYQSVRQLSIYANHVDFNGLFKLGEVMGLLQHHDTITGTSPMINIADALQRMHQVEKIGENLTLVLYQHILTQSSAINLSPPLTFCQLNESYCKPLATMDKFSAIIYNPSSVANQLWLRIPVAEQQTIHLDVDTVKKLSIDAQEIGTINLSPIIQSIPIVDKRNQLQELIVRVNIPPLSFQALPFTTLKQSQKVEAILFSNLSCSIENQNYVITVNAQGSITAIKLKSTNKNIDFKQNFGHYTSSSADGVSHQSSGLYVFRPVGTDPPKQVSIKQFYCSKRKGYEEIIQVYSQYVNQSIRLLDNSPYIEFEWIVGRLEPNVEFVTSYESKDLQNNGIFYTDSSGRSLMKRIRDRRDGYNFTQSEPSAGNYYPLVTGILMKDAKQDLQMSIVTDRAEGGGSIRDGQIEIMIHRRVSTDDSLGVSETLNEMGIDNQGLVIRGRHLLALTKIEDGMKFFREHALKSVWKPIIAFRNDVNNEPLNYKPWSLLKSELPPQINILTIEPLTQENNILTILFRVEHFYEPNEHSTLSKTVSIQID
;
A
#
# COMPACT_ATOMS: atom_id res chain seq x y z
N THR A 1 -25.01 51.43 -22.67
CA THR A 1 -25.16 51.43 -24.13
C THR A 1 -23.89 51.97 -24.77
N ASN A 2 -22.97 51.11 -25.18
CA ASN A 2 -21.88 51.50 -26.10
C ASN A 2 -22.19 50.93 -27.49
N LYS A 3 -23.02 51.69 -28.23
CA LYS A 3 -23.14 51.55 -29.67
C LYS A 3 -22.19 52.56 -30.31
N ALA A 4 -21.00 52.11 -30.69
CA ALA A 4 -20.14 52.79 -31.66
C ALA A 4 -19.17 51.78 -32.28
N GLY A 5 -19.42 51.40 -33.54
CA GLY A 5 -18.43 50.77 -34.44
C GLY A 5 -18.55 49.26 -34.67
N ASP A 6 -19.63 48.79 -35.30
CA ASP A 6 -19.84 47.41 -35.76
C ASP A 6 -18.97 47.07 -37.00
N LYS A 7 -17.64 47.20 -36.86
CA LYS A 7 -16.62 46.82 -37.85
C LYS A 7 -15.40 46.14 -37.22
N SER A 8 -15.53 45.67 -35.99
CA SER A 8 -14.45 44.93 -35.33
C SER A 8 -14.39 43.50 -35.87
N ARG A 9 -13.21 43.03 -36.27
CA ARG A 9 -12.98 41.61 -36.64
C ARG A 9 -13.12 40.65 -35.45
N TYR A 10 -13.17 41.18 -34.22
CA TYR A 10 -13.20 40.39 -32.98
C TYR A 10 -14.34 40.84 -32.07
N HIS A 11 -15.07 39.87 -31.51
CA HIS A 11 -16.09 40.11 -30.50
C HIS A 11 -15.62 39.53 -29.17
N VAL A 12 -15.43 40.39 -28.16
CA VAL A 12 -14.97 39.99 -26.82
C VAL A 12 -16.10 40.23 -25.82
N HIS A 13 -16.40 39.22 -25.00
CA HIS A 13 -17.39 39.29 -23.93
C HIS A 13 -16.99 38.36 -22.78
N TYR A 14 -17.49 38.62 -21.57
CA TYR A 14 -17.34 37.68 -20.46
C TYR A 14 -18.03 36.35 -20.76
N SER A 15 -17.37 35.25 -20.41
CA SER A 15 -17.84 33.90 -20.72
C SER A 15 -17.40 32.92 -19.64
N THR A 16 -17.77 31.65 -19.80
CA THR A 16 -17.44 30.54 -18.89
C THR A 16 -16.85 29.37 -19.69
N PRO A 17 -16.15 28.41 -19.05
CA PRO A 17 -15.68 27.20 -19.75
C PRO A 17 -16.82 26.45 -20.47
N THR A 18 -18.01 26.39 -19.87
CA THR A 18 -19.19 25.76 -20.48
C THR A 18 -19.65 26.50 -21.73
N CYS A 19 -19.72 27.83 -21.69
CA CYS A 19 -20.09 28.63 -22.86
C CYS A 19 -19.04 28.53 -23.97
N PHE A 20 -17.75 28.47 -23.62
CA PHE A 20 -16.66 28.25 -24.57
C PHE A 20 -16.79 26.88 -25.25
N LEU A 21 -16.99 25.79 -24.50
CA LEU A 21 -17.17 24.45 -25.05
C LEU A 21 -18.46 24.35 -25.90
N HIS A 22 -19.53 25.04 -25.52
CA HIS A 22 -20.75 25.13 -26.32
C HIS A 22 -20.54 25.89 -27.63
N ALA A 23 -19.70 26.92 -27.63
CA ALA A 23 -19.33 27.60 -28.87
C ALA A 23 -18.50 26.65 -29.76
N LEU A 24 -17.52 25.94 -29.19
CA LEU A 24 -16.71 24.96 -29.91
C LEU A 24 -17.53 23.78 -30.46
N SER A 25 -18.56 23.32 -29.74
CA SER A 25 -19.39 22.19 -30.20
C SER A 25 -20.27 22.56 -31.40
N LYS A 26 -20.55 23.85 -31.61
CA LYS A 26 -21.25 24.36 -32.79
C LYS A 26 -20.35 24.54 -34.01
N GLU A 27 -19.03 24.53 -33.81
CA GLU A 27 -18.08 24.59 -34.91
C GLU A 27 -18.14 23.29 -35.72
N LYS A 28 -18.25 23.40 -37.04
CA LYS A 28 -18.23 22.25 -37.96
C LYS A 28 -16.78 21.80 -38.20
N ARG A 29 -16.08 21.41 -37.14
CA ARG A 29 -14.67 21.00 -37.17
C ARG A 29 -14.47 19.63 -36.51
N SER A 30 -13.56 18.83 -37.07
CA SER A 30 -13.07 17.61 -36.44
C SER A 30 -11.97 17.90 -35.42
N TRP A 31 -12.07 17.29 -34.24
CA TRP A 31 -11.07 17.38 -33.17
C TRP A 31 -10.14 16.16 -33.20
N PRO A 32 -8.83 16.32 -32.93
CA PRO A 32 -7.93 15.18 -32.84
C PRO A 32 -8.28 14.30 -31.64
N VAL A 33 -8.17 12.98 -31.82
CA VAL A 33 -8.26 12.02 -30.72
C VAL A 33 -6.90 11.92 -30.04
N ARG A 34 -6.87 11.98 -28.71
CA ARG A 34 -5.68 11.72 -27.91
C ARG A 34 -5.98 10.61 -26.92
N GLU A 35 -5.12 9.60 -26.92
CA GLU A 35 -5.13 8.49 -25.97
C GLU A 35 -3.93 8.62 -25.02
N GLY A 36 -3.99 7.88 -23.91
CA GLY A 36 -2.96 7.89 -22.87
C GLY A 36 -3.13 9.00 -21.83
N ASP A 37 -2.07 9.26 -21.08
CA ASP A 37 -2.04 10.29 -20.04
C ASP A 37 -1.01 11.39 -20.34
N PHE A 38 -0.88 12.33 -19.40
CA PHE A 38 0.05 13.46 -19.48
C PHE A 38 1.22 13.31 -18.51
N MET A 39 1.62 12.06 -18.21
CA MET A 39 2.72 11.77 -17.30
C MET A 39 4.03 11.47 -18.06
N SER A 40 5.20 11.82 -17.53
CA SER A 40 5.43 12.68 -16.37
C SER A 40 5.57 14.15 -16.77
N TYR A 41 5.05 15.05 -15.93
CA TYR A 41 5.07 16.49 -16.19
C TYR A 41 6.47 17.08 -15.97
N ALA A 42 6.89 17.92 -16.92
CA ALA A 42 8.03 18.81 -16.78
C ALA A 42 7.69 20.14 -17.44
N HIS A 43 7.90 21.24 -16.74
CA HIS A 43 7.63 22.58 -17.26
C HIS A 43 8.80 23.17 -18.07
N ARG A 44 10.00 22.59 -17.91
CA ARG A 44 11.24 22.89 -18.64
C ARG A 44 12.24 21.75 -18.48
N ALA A 45 13.34 21.80 -19.23
CA ALA A 45 14.46 20.88 -19.04
C ALA A 45 14.94 20.85 -17.58
N HIS A 46 15.36 19.67 -17.11
CA HIS A 46 15.85 19.41 -15.75
C HIS A 46 14.83 19.61 -14.61
N ALA A 47 13.54 19.79 -14.94
CA ALA A 47 12.50 20.10 -13.97
C ALA A 47 11.30 19.13 -14.08
N PHE A 48 11.58 17.83 -13.98
CA PHE A 48 10.56 16.78 -13.92
C PHE A 48 9.91 16.74 -12.54
N TRP A 49 8.59 16.87 -12.50
CA TRP A 49 7.79 16.84 -11.28
C TRP A 49 7.47 15.40 -10.90
N THR A 50 8.54 14.62 -10.66
CA THR A 50 8.44 13.20 -10.31
C THR A 50 8.87 12.91 -8.88
N GLY A 51 9.36 13.92 -8.17
CA GLY A 51 9.69 13.83 -6.75
C GLY A 51 8.45 13.71 -5.86
N PHE A 52 7.38 14.44 -6.18
CA PHE A 52 6.13 14.40 -5.39
C PHE A 52 5.41 13.04 -5.43
N TYR A 53 5.78 12.17 -6.36
CA TYR A 53 5.29 10.78 -6.35
C TYR A 53 5.67 10.08 -5.04
N THR A 54 6.82 10.43 -4.43
CA THR A 54 7.30 9.86 -3.16
C THR A 54 7.37 10.89 -2.01
N SER A 55 7.37 12.20 -2.26
CA SER A 55 7.43 13.23 -1.19
C SER A 55 6.38 12.97 -0.10
N ARG A 56 6.83 12.95 1.17
CA ARG A 56 6.00 12.64 2.35
C ARG A 56 5.35 11.25 2.29
N PRO A 57 6.12 10.16 2.22
CA PRO A 57 5.55 8.82 2.06
C PRO A 57 4.73 8.34 3.28
N GLY A 58 4.86 9.00 4.44
CA GLY A 58 4.04 8.74 5.63
C GLY A 58 2.55 9.07 5.40
N ILE A 59 2.24 10.28 4.91
CA ILE A 59 0.85 10.69 4.67
C ILE A 59 0.19 9.86 3.57
N LYS A 60 0.95 9.45 2.54
CA LYS A 60 0.44 8.59 1.46
C LYS A 60 -0.02 7.21 1.96
N PHE A 61 0.67 6.66 2.95
CA PHE A 61 0.25 5.41 3.58
C PHE A 61 -0.94 5.60 4.54
N TYR A 62 -0.94 6.72 5.26
CA TYR A 62 -2.02 7.02 6.20
C TYR A 62 -3.33 7.27 5.45
N GLU A 63 -3.29 7.96 4.30
CA GLU A 63 -4.44 8.11 3.40
C GLU A 63 -4.98 6.75 2.96
N ARG A 64 -4.09 5.82 2.57
CA ARG A 64 -4.50 4.48 2.17
C ARG A 64 -5.20 3.71 3.28
N SER A 65 -4.68 3.81 4.49
CA SER A 65 -5.23 3.14 5.67
C SER A 65 -6.59 3.74 6.08
N LEU A 66 -6.70 5.07 6.05
CA LEU A 66 -7.94 5.78 6.32
C LEU A 66 -9.02 5.50 5.26
N GLY A 67 -8.63 5.35 3.99
CA GLY A 67 -9.52 4.94 2.91
C GLY A 67 -10.10 3.55 3.15
N ALA A 68 -9.29 2.58 3.60
CA ALA A 68 -9.76 1.25 3.96
C ALA A 68 -10.72 1.27 5.16
N LEU A 69 -10.45 2.09 6.18
CA LEU A 69 -11.36 2.31 7.31
C LEU A 69 -12.68 2.91 6.84
N TYR A 70 -12.65 3.97 6.03
CA TYR A 70 -13.86 4.62 5.53
C TYR A 70 -14.72 3.67 4.68
N GLN A 71 -14.11 2.89 3.78
CA GLN A 71 -14.81 1.86 3.03
C GLN A 71 -15.45 0.81 3.95
N SER A 72 -14.72 0.38 4.97
CA SER A 72 -15.22 -0.60 5.93
C SER A 72 -16.43 -0.08 6.70
N VAL A 73 -16.37 1.16 7.21
CA VAL A 73 -17.50 1.77 7.93
C VAL A 73 -18.73 1.87 7.03
N ARG A 74 -18.59 2.30 5.76
CA ARG A 74 -19.72 2.38 4.81
C ARG A 74 -20.40 1.03 4.60
N GLN A 75 -19.62 -0.04 4.40
CA GLN A 75 -20.14 -1.39 4.20
C GLN A 75 -20.76 -1.95 5.48
N LEU A 76 -20.07 -1.79 6.62
CA LEU A 76 -20.53 -2.25 7.93
C LEU A 76 -21.80 -1.52 8.39
N SER A 77 -22.00 -0.26 8.02
CA SER A 77 -23.23 0.50 8.31
C SER A 77 -24.46 -0.13 7.69
N ILE A 78 -24.33 -0.60 6.45
CA ILE A 78 -25.40 -1.33 5.76
C ILE A 78 -25.62 -2.67 6.44
N TYR A 79 -24.53 -3.37 6.76
CA TYR A 79 -24.63 -4.68 7.38
C TYR A 79 -25.30 -4.63 8.77
N ALA A 80 -24.87 -3.70 9.62
CA ALA A 80 -25.44 -3.50 10.95
C ALA A 80 -26.88 -2.95 10.91
N ASN A 81 -27.38 -2.55 9.74
CA ASN A 81 -28.59 -1.75 9.57
C ASN A 81 -28.57 -0.52 10.51
N HIS A 82 -27.41 0.12 10.59
CA HIS A 82 -27.15 1.25 11.48
C HIS A 82 -26.22 2.24 10.79
N VAL A 83 -26.72 3.44 10.52
CA VAL A 83 -26.00 4.46 9.74
C VAL A 83 -25.83 5.71 10.59
N ASP A 84 -24.58 6.15 10.77
CA ASP A 84 -24.25 7.50 11.25
C ASP A 84 -23.81 8.36 10.05
N PHE A 85 -24.77 9.08 9.46
CA PHE A 85 -24.51 9.94 8.31
C PHE A 85 -23.54 11.09 8.62
N ASN A 86 -23.52 11.60 9.85
CA ASN A 86 -22.61 12.68 10.23
C ASN A 86 -21.17 12.17 10.36
N GLY A 87 -21.00 10.99 10.95
CA GLY A 87 -19.71 10.32 11.02
C GLY A 87 -19.15 9.97 9.63
N LEU A 88 -19.99 9.40 8.76
CA LEU A 88 -19.64 9.11 7.37
C LEU A 88 -19.29 10.37 6.57
N PHE A 89 -20.04 11.46 6.76
CA PHE A 89 -19.77 12.73 6.12
C PHE A 89 -18.40 13.30 6.52
N LYS A 90 -18.06 13.29 7.82
CA LYS A 90 -16.75 13.78 8.31
C LYS A 90 -15.58 12.96 7.76
N LEU A 91 -15.71 11.64 7.72
CA LEU A 91 -14.74 10.75 7.08
C LEU A 91 -14.57 11.09 5.59
N GLY A 92 -15.70 11.25 4.88
CA GLY A 92 -15.71 11.61 3.46
C GLY A 92 -15.10 12.99 3.17
N GLU A 93 -15.39 13.99 4.01
CA GLU A 93 -14.84 15.35 3.91
C GLU A 93 -13.31 15.34 4.00
N VAL A 94 -12.76 14.65 5.00
CA VAL A 94 -11.31 14.55 5.15
C VAL A 94 -10.71 13.72 4.01
N MET A 95 -11.30 12.60 3.64
CA MET A 95 -10.81 11.82 2.48
C MET A 95 -10.79 12.67 1.20
N GLY A 96 -11.80 13.53 0.99
CA GLY A 96 -11.84 14.48 -0.12
C GLY A 96 -10.75 15.55 -0.03
N LEU A 97 -10.52 16.13 1.15
CA LEU A 97 -9.42 17.08 1.40
C LEU A 97 -8.05 16.47 1.09
N LEU A 98 -7.83 15.20 1.46
CA LEU A 98 -6.56 14.52 1.19
C LEU A 98 -6.27 14.41 -0.30
N GLN A 99 -7.29 14.26 -1.15
CA GLN A 99 -7.09 14.20 -2.61
C GLN A 99 -6.72 15.55 -3.23
N HIS A 100 -6.67 16.63 -2.45
CA HIS A 100 -6.12 17.90 -2.93
C HIS A 100 -4.70 17.68 -3.45
N HIS A 101 -4.38 18.32 -4.58
CA HIS A 101 -3.15 18.13 -5.33
C HIS A 101 -1.90 18.69 -4.64
N ASP A 102 -2.03 19.31 -3.46
CA ASP A 102 -0.91 19.63 -2.56
C ASP A 102 -0.91 18.86 -1.24
N THR A 103 -1.96 18.06 -0.97
CA THR A 103 -2.04 17.26 0.26
C THR A 103 -1.46 15.87 0.03
N ILE A 104 -2.11 15.02 -0.78
CA ILE A 104 -1.62 13.65 -1.05
C ILE A 104 -0.29 13.64 -1.80
N THR A 105 0.00 14.65 -2.61
CA THR A 105 1.29 14.83 -3.30
C THR A 105 2.42 15.18 -2.31
N GLY A 106 2.08 15.65 -1.12
CA GLY A 106 3.03 16.08 -0.11
C GLY A 106 3.68 17.44 -0.41
N THR A 107 3.05 18.26 -1.25
CA THR A 107 3.62 19.54 -1.73
C THR A 107 3.05 20.77 -1.03
N SER A 108 2.31 20.61 0.05
CA SER A 108 1.94 21.72 0.93
C SER A 108 3.07 22.08 1.92
N PRO A 109 3.09 23.32 2.43
CA PRO A 109 3.86 23.69 3.61
C PRO A 109 3.59 22.74 4.78
N MET A 110 4.59 22.55 5.65
CA MET A 110 4.50 21.61 6.77
C MET A 110 3.34 21.95 7.72
N ILE A 111 2.99 23.23 7.88
CA ILE A 111 1.84 23.64 8.71
C ILE A 111 0.50 23.10 8.18
N ASN A 112 0.32 23.06 6.86
CA ASN A 112 -0.89 22.51 6.24
C ASN A 112 -0.90 20.99 6.28
N ILE A 113 0.27 20.36 6.13
CA ILE A 113 0.42 18.90 6.32
C ILE A 113 0.11 18.52 7.77
N ALA A 114 0.55 19.30 8.76
CA ALA A 114 0.23 19.08 10.16
C ALA A 114 -1.28 19.20 10.44
N ASP A 115 -1.96 20.21 9.86
CA ASP A 115 -3.43 20.34 9.93
C ASP A 115 -4.13 19.12 9.30
N ALA A 116 -3.68 18.68 8.12
CA ALA A 116 -4.22 17.48 7.47
C ALA A 116 -4.04 16.23 8.36
N LEU A 117 -2.86 16.01 8.93
CA LEU A 117 -2.59 14.90 9.84
C LEU A 117 -3.47 14.95 11.10
N GLN A 118 -3.69 16.15 11.66
CA GLN A 118 -4.59 16.33 12.80
C GLN A 118 -6.03 15.96 12.44
N ARG A 119 -6.52 16.40 11.27
CA ARG A 119 -7.87 16.05 10.78
C ARG A 119 -8.00 14.55 10.52
N MET A 120 -6.99 13.95 9.89
CA MET A 120 -6.93 12.50 9.67
C MET A 120 -7.04 11.74 10.98
N HIS A 121 -6.29 12.13 12.01
CA HIS A 121 -6.35 11.50 13.31
C HIS A 121 -7.72 11.64 13.97
N GLN A 122 -8.34 12.83 13.89
CA GLN A 122 -9.69 13.04 14.41
C GLN A 122 -10.72 12.12 13.73
N VAL A 123 -10.69 12.03 12.39
CA VAL A 123 -11.66 11.17 11.69
C VAL A 123 -11.32 9.69 11.77
N GLU A 124 -10.06 9.30 11.94
CA GLU A 124 -9.67 7.94 12.28
C GLU A 124 -10.35 7.53 13.59
N LYS A 125 -10.27 8.37 14.64
CA LYS A 125 -10.96 8.09 15.92
C LYS A 125 -12.48 8.00 15.77
N ILE A 126 -13.08 8.84 14.92
CA ILE A 126 -14.51 8.74 14.57
C ILE A 126 -14.79 7.40 13.88
N GLY A 127 -14.03 7.04 12.84
CA GLY A 127 -14.22 5.79 12.09
C GLY A 127 -13.99 4.54 12.93
N GLU A 128 -12.99 4.57 13.81
CA GLU A 128 -12.75 3.54 14.82
C GLU A 128 -13.99 3.41 15.71
N ASN A 129 -14.45 4.48 16.35
CA ASN A 129 -15.64 4.46 17.22
C ASN A 129 -16.90 3.96 16.50
N LEU A 130 -17.12 4.40 15.26
CA LEU A 130 -18.22 3.91 14.43
C LEU A 130 -18.08 2.41 14.17
N THR A 131 -16.88 1.94 13.79
CA THR A 131 -16.63 0.51 13.60
C THR A 131 -16.96 -0.28 14.86
N LEU A 132 -16.64 0.24 16.05
CA LEU A 132 -16.99 -0.41 17.31
C LEU A 132 -18.50 -0.51 17.51
N VAL A 133 -19.25 0.58 17.25
CA VAL A 133 -20.71 0.60 17.31
C VAL A 133 -21.33 -0.35 16.28
N LEU A 134 -20.76 -0.44 15.08
CA LEU A 134 -21.25 -1.32 14.03
C LEU A 134 -21.00 -2.79 14.38
N TYR A 135 -19.81 -3.12 14.86
CA TYR A 135 -19.50 -4.45 15.39
C TYR A 135 -20.43 -4.80 16.56
N GLN A 136 -20.71 -3.85 17.45
CA GLN A 136 -21.68 -4.02 18.52
C GLN A 136 -23.06 -4.44 17.98
N HIS A 137 -23.59 -3.71 17.00
CA HIS A 137 -24.89 -4.00 16.40
C HIS A 137 -24.91 -5.37 15.73
N ILE A 138 -23.88 -5.71 14.96
CA ILE A 138 -23.73 -6.99 14.28
C ILE A 138 -23.73 -8.15 15.28
N LEU A 139 -22.93 -8.05 16.34
CA LEU A 139 -22.77 -9.11 17.34
C LEU A 139 -24.00 -9.26 18.25
N THR A 140 -24.74 -8.18 18.51
CA THR A 140 -25.98 -8.22 19.32
C THR A 140 -27.20 -8.70 18.56
N GLN A 141 -27.29 -8.42 17.25
CA GLN A 141 -28.35 -8.94 16.39
C GLN A 141 -28.28 -10.48 16.27
N SER A 142 -27.08 -11.06 16.35
CA SER A 142 -26.86 -12.50 16.25
C SER A 142 -26.90 -13.25 17.58
N SER A 143 -26.76 -12.54 18.71
CA SER A 143 -26.62 -13.16 20.03
C SER A 143 -26.88 -12.15 21.14
N ALA A 144 -27.55 -12.55 22.23
CA ALA A 144 -27.86 -11.70 23.39
C ALA A 144 -26.60 -11.37 24.24
N ILE A 145 -25.52 -10.94 23.60
CA ILE A 145 -24.22 -10.67 24.22
C ILE A 145 -24.17 -9.19 24.64
N ASN A 146 -24.04 -8.97 25.95
CA ASN A 146 -23.62 -7.67 26.46
C ASN A 146 -22.11 -7.50 26.20
N LEU A 147 -21.72 -6.43 25.53
CA LEU A 147 -20.35 -6.18 25.04
C LEU A 147 -19.60 -5.16 25.90
N SER A 148 -19.96 -5.06 27.17
CA SER A 148 -19.03 -4.56 28.17
C SER A 148 -17.97 -5.64 28.43
N PRO A 149 -16.65 -5.36 28.33
CA PRO A 149 -15.98 -4.08 28.12
C PRO A 149 -15.79 -3.70 26.63
N PRO A 150 -15.50 -2.42 26.34
CA PRO A 150 -15.45 -1.90 24.96
C PRO A 150 -14.34 -2.54 24.12
N LEU A 151 -14.61 -2.60 22.82
CA LEU A 151 -13.65 -2.91 21.77
C LEU A 151 -12.52 -1.85 21.72
N THR A 152 -11.36 -2.23 21.19
CA THR A 152 -10.20 -1.33 21.08
C THR A 152 -9.36 -1.60 19.84
N PHE A 153 -8.72 -0.56 19.32
CA PHE A 153 -7.77 -0.65 18.21
C PHE A 153 -6.33 -0.64 18.73
N CYS A 154 -5.44 -1.27 17.98
CA CYS A 154 -4.01 -1.40 18.31
C CYS A 154 -3.14 -0.83 17.20
N GLN A 155 -1.93 -0.36 17.55
CA GLN A 155 -0.90 0.07 16.60
C GLN A 155 -0.06 -1.14 16.16
N LEU A 156 -0.67 -2.05 15.41
CA LEU A 156 -0.01 -3.29 14.97
C LEU A 156 1.16 -3.02 13.99
N ASN A 157 1.14 -1.89 13.29
CA ASN A 157 2.25 -1.41 12.45
C ASN A 157 3.52 -1.05 13.25
N GLU A 158 3.42 -0.88 14.56
CA GLU A 158 4.55 -0.60 15.46
C GLU A 158 4.82 -1.76 16.43
N SER A 159 4.08 -2.86 16.24
CA SER A 159 3.97 -3.98 17.18
C SER A 159 3.67 -3.49 18.61
N TYR A 160 2.67 -2.63 18.75
CA TYR A 160 2.29 -2.05 20.03
C TYR A 160 0.78 -2.14 20.27
N CYS A 161 0.40 -2.70 21.42
CA CYS A 161 -0.97 -2.66 21.90
C CYS A 161 -1.08 -2.75 23.42
N LYS A 162 -1.18 -1.60 24.08
CA LYS A 162 -1.31 -1.51 25.55
C LYS A 162 -2.50 -2.30 26.14
N PRO A 163 -3.73 -2.26 25.56
CA PRO A 163 -4.86 -3.00 26.12
C PRO A 163 -4.66 -4.52 26.20
N LEU A 164 -3.97 -5.13 25.23
CA LEU A 164 -3.77 -6.59 25.19
C LEU A 164 -2.94 -7.11 26.36
N ALA A 165 -2.00 -6.30 26.87
CA ALA A 165 -1.14 -6.70 27.99
C ALA A 165 -1.92 -6.98 29.30
N THR A 166 -3.17 -6.55 29.40
CA THR A 166 -4.02 -6.74 30.58
C THR A 166 -5.19 -7.71 30.36
N MET A 167 -5.35 -8.26 29.16
CA MET A 167 -6.48 -9.14 28.81
C MET A 167 -6.08 -10.61 28.98
N ASP A 168 -6.77 -11.34 29.86
CA ASP A 168 -6.54 -12.78 30.08
C ASP A 168 -7.16 -13.63 28.96
N LYS A 169 -8.31 -13.23 28.42
CA LYS A 169 -8.92 -13.79 27.20
C LYS A 169 -9.46 -12.66 26.34
N PHE A 170 -9.27 -12.75 25.04
CA PHE A 170 -9.72 -11.71 24.13
C PHE A 170 -10.03 -12.26 22.74
N SER A 171 -10.83 -11.54 21.97
CA SER A 171 -11.14 -11.88 20.59
C SER A 171 -10.63 -10.78 19.65
N ALA A 172 -9.94 -11.16 18.56
CA ALA A 172 -9.64 -10.28 17.44
C ALA A 172 -10.78 -10.35 16.42
N ILE A 173 -11.47 -9.25 16.22
CA ILE A 173 -12.57 -9.11 15.28
C ILE A 173 -12.03 -8.48 14.00
N ILE A 174 -12.22 -9.19 12.90
CA ILE A 174 -11.59 -8.88 11.62
C ILE A 174 -12.66 -8.76 10.54
N TYR A 175 -12.64 -7.64 9.82
CA TYR A 175 -13.48 -7.41 8.66
C TYR A 175 -12.63 -7.24 7.40
N ASN A 176 -12.92 -7.98 6.34
CA ASN A 176 -12.29 -7.81 5.03
C ASN A 176 -13.21 -6.97 4.12
N PRO A 177 -12.90 -5.68 3.86
CA PRO A 177 -13.71 -4.84 2.99
C PRO A 177 -13.53 -5.15 1.48
N SER A 178 -12.58 -6.02 1.14
CA SER A 178 -12.23 -6.34 -0.23
C SER A 178 -13.20 -7.34 -0.86
N SER A 179 -13.38 -7.23 -2.17
CA SER A 179 -14.13 -8.19 -2.99
C SER A 179 -13.35 -9.48 -3.27
N VAL A 180 -12.09 -9.55 -2.84
CA VAL A 180 -11.24 -10.73 -2.96
C VAL A 180 -10.87 -11.28 -1.59
N ALA A 181 -10.72 -12.61 -1.49
CA ALA A 181 -10.31 -13.27 -0.27
C ALA A 181 -8.88 -12.83 0.11
N ASN A 182 -8.65 -12.68 1.42
CA ASN A 182 -7.37 -12.24 1.95
C ASN A 182 -6.81 -13.29 2.93
N GLN A 183 -5.55 -13.66 2.77
CA GLN A 183 -4.83 -14.44 3.76
C GLN A 183 -4.07 -13.47 4.67
N LEU A 184 -4.67 -13.16 5.81
CA LEU A 184 -4.10 -12.25 6.78
C LEU A 184 -3.10 -13.00 7.68
N TRP A 185 -1.89 -12.45 7.75
CA TRP A 185 -0.87 -12.84 8.72
C TRP A 185 -0.95 -11.87 9.91
N LEU A 186 -1.83 -12.17 10.86
CA LEU A 186 -2.07 -11.37 12.04
C LEU A 186 -0.85 -11.46 12.97
N ARG A 187 -0.28 -10.30 13.31
CA ARG A 187 0.83 -10.15 14.25
C ARG A 187 0.31 -9.48 15.52
N ILE A 188 0.24 -10.22 16.62
CA ILE A 188 -0.29 -9.73 17.90
C ILE A 188 0.87 -9.45 18.85
N PRO A 189 1.07 -8.21 19.32
CA PRO A 189 2.10 -7.87 20.29
C PRO A 189 1.91 -8.61 21.62
N VAL A 190 2.97 -9.26 22.11
CA VAL A 190 2.98 -10.04 23.36
C VAL A 190 3.93 -9.36 24.36
N ALA A 191 3.44 -9.11 25.58
CA ALA A 191 4.22 -8.46 26.63
C ALA A 191 5.29 -9.40 27.21
N GLU A 192 6.33 -8.83 27.82
CA GLU A 192 7.28 -9.61 28.61
C GLU A 192 6.54 -10.46 29.67
N GLN A 193 6.98 -11.72 29.82
CA GLN A 193 6.39 -12.71 30.76
C GLN A 193 4.96 -13.15 30.44
N GLN A 194 4.50 -12.95 29.20
CA GLN A 194 3.23 -13.45 28.72
C GLN A 194 3.41 -14.39 27.53
N THR A 195 2.41 -15.25 27.34
CA THR A 195 2.19 -16.02 26.11
C THR A 195 0.75 -15.85 25.70
N ILE A 196 0.50 -15.79 24.40
CA ILE A 196 -0.84 -15.73 23.83
C ILE A 196 -1.00 -16.95 22.94
N HIS A 197 -2.14 -17.62 23.04
CA HIS A 197 -2.50 -18.76 22.20
C HIS A 197 -3.88 -18.56 21.57
N LEU A 198 -4.02 -19.02 20.34
CA LEU A 198 -5.30 -19.14 19.64
C LEU A 198 -6.14 -20.24 20.29
N ASP A 199 -7.41 -19.98 20.57
CA ASP A 199 -8.34 -21.02 21.00
C ASP A 199 -8.78 -21.86 19.79
N VAL A 200 -8.01 -22.92 19.56
CA VAL A 200 -8.16 -23.85 18.43
C VAL A 200 -9.49 -24.60 18.46
N ASP A 201 -10.05 -24.86 19.64
CA ASP A 201 -11.30 -25.61 19.76
C ASP A 201 -12.48 -24.77 19.29
N THR A 202 -12.51 -23.49 19.69
CA THR A 202 -13.52 -22.54 19.20
C THR A 202 -13.37 -22.28 17.70
N VAL A 203 -12.14 -22.10 17.20
CA VAL A 203 -11.86 -21.92 15.76
C VAL A 203 -12.37 -23.10 14.93
N LYS A 204 -12.09 -24.34 15.36
CA LYS A 204 -12.57 -25.57 14.69
C LYS A 204 -14.10 -25.67 14.73
N LYS A 205 -14.71 -25.41 15.90
CA LYS A 205 -16.17 -25.43 16.07
C LYS A 205 -16.87 -24.45 15.12
N LEU A 206 -16.26 -23.28 14.88
CA LEU A 206 -16.78 -22.24 13.99
C LEU A 206 -16.39 -22.43 12.52
N SER A 207 -15.63 -23.47 12.18
CA SER A 207 -15.10 -23.71 10.82
C SER A 207 -14.32 -22.52 10.27
N ILE A 208 -13.56 -21.83 11.13
CA ILE A 208 -12.66 -20.76 10.72
C ILE A 208 -11.33 -21.36 10.28
N ASP A 209 -10.87 -20.99 9.09
CA ASP A 209 -9.54 -21.37 8.60
C ASP A 209 -8.48 -20.42 9.19
N ALA A 210 -8.08 -20.72 10.42
CA ALA A 210 -7.01 -20.04 11.14
C ALA A 210 -6.02 -21.03 11.74
N GLN A 211 -4.75 -20.65 11.74
CA GLN A 211 -3.66 -21.45 12.25
C GLN A 211 -2.68 -20.59 13.05
N GLU A 212 -2.45 -20.97 14.30
CA GLU A 212 -1.33 -20.46 15.09
C GLU A 212 -0.01 -20.96 14.50
N ILE A 213 0.84 -20.00 14.13
CA ILE A 213 2.17 -20.27 13.59
C ILE A 213 3.18 -20.33 14.73
N GLY A 214 3.10 -19.38 15.66
CA GLY A 214 3.86 -19.35 16.90
C GLY A 214 4.31 -17.95 17.29
N THR A 215 4.97 -17.86 18.45
CA THR A 215 5.51 -16.61 19.00
C THR A 215 6.94 -16.38 18.51
N ILE A 216 7.24 -15.16 18.09
CA ILE A 216 8.58 -14.74 17.66
C ILE A 216 9.06 -13.55 18.47
N ASN A 217 10.38 -13.41 18.62
CA ASN A 217 10.95 -12.16 19.09
C ASN A 217 10.75 -11.10 18.01
N LEU A 218 10.50 -9.87 18.43
CA LEU A 218 10.36 -8.76 17.52
C LEU A 218 11.60 -8.62 16.65
N SER A 219 11.37 -8.47 15.35
CA SER A 219 12.46 -8.26 14.42
C SER A 219 13.25 -6.99 14.81
N PRO A 220 14.60 -7.02 14.78
CA PRO A 220 15.46 -5.84 14.92
C PRO A 220 14.98 -4.63 14.13
N ILE A 221 14.35 -4.87 12.98
CA ILE A 221 13.73 -3.84 12.15
C ILE A 221 12.67 -3.07 12.94
N ILE A 222 11.68 -3.77 13.52
CA ILE A 222 10.60 -3.13 14.30
C ILE A 222 11.15 -2.51 15.59
N GLN A 223 12.14 -3.16 16.21
CA GLN A 223 12.80 -2.62 17.40
C GLN A 223 13.40 -1.22 17.17
N SER A 224 13.87 -0.95 15.95
CA SER A 224 14.46 0.34 15.58
C SER A 224 13.47 1.50 15.43
N ILE A 225 12.16 1.23 15.32
CA ILE A 225 11.13 2.26 15.16
C ILE A 225 11.06 3.09 16.45
N PRO A 226 11.31 4.42 16.40
CA PRO A 226 11.05 5.31 17.52
C PRO A 226 9.55 5.35 17.79
N ILE A 227 9.14 5.07 19.02
CA ILE A 227 7.75 5.16 19.47
C ILE A 227 7.66 6.07 20.70
N VAL A 228 6.49 6.66 20.94
CA VAL A 228 6.26 7.60 22.05
C VAL A 228 6.36 6.90 23.40
N ASP A 229 5.78 5.70 23.50
CA ASP A 229 5.77 4.89 24.72
C ASP A 229 6.98 3.95 24.81
N LYS A 230 7.35 3.50 26.01
CA LYS A 230 8.36 2.43 26.14
C LYS A 230 7.79 1.11 25.62
N ARG A 231 8.48 0.49 24.65
CA ARG A 231 8.11 -0.85 24.16
C ARG A 231 8.39 -1.91 25.23
N ASN A 232 7.33 -2.47 25.80
CA ASN A 232 7.37 -3.60 26.75
C ASN A 232 6.89 -4.92 26.11
N GLN A 233 6.32 -4.85 24.90
CA GLN A 233 5.97 -5.99 24.07
C GLN A 233 7.14 -6.28 23.14
N LEU A 234 7.96 -7.26 23.49
CA LEU A 234 9.19 -7.62 22.75
C LEU A 234 8.99 -8.85 21.84
N GLN A 235 7.78 -9.39 21.79
CA GLN A 235 7.41 -10.57 21.01
C GLN A 235 6.13 -10.32 20.21
N GLU A 236 5.94 -11.09 19.14
CA GLU A 236 4.71 -11.14 18.35
C GLU A 236 4.21 -12.59 18.27
N LEU A 237 2.93 -12.81 18.54
CA LEU A 237 2.24 -14.04 18.12
C LEU A 237 1.84 -13.89 16.65
N ILE A 238 2.19 -14.89 15.84
CA ILE A 238 1.82 -14.95 14.43
C ILE A 238 0.68 -15.94 14.24
N VAL A 239 -0.42 -15.47 13.67
CA VAL A 239 -1.57 -16.29 13.27
C VAL A 239 -1.88 -16.04 11.81
N ARG A 240 -2.03 -17.12 11.04
CA ARG A 240 -2.51 -17.05 9.66
C ARG A 240 -4.01 -17.30 9.66
N VAL A 241 -4.79 -16.44 9.02
CA VAL A 241 -6.24 -16.61 8.86
C VAL A 241 -6.67 -16.28 7.43
N ASN A 242 -7.49 -17.15 6.84
CA ASN A 242 -8.12 -16.88 5.55
C ASN A 242 -9.47 -16.16 5.76
N ILE A 243 -9.60 -15.01 5.13
CA ILE A 243 -10.74 -14.10 5.28
C ILE A 243 -11.46 -13.96 3.95
N PRO A 244 -12.67 -14.52 3.79
CA PRO A 244 -13.45 -14.40 2.57
C PRO A 244 -13.74 -12.93 2.19
N PRO A 245 -14.16 -12.66 0.94
CA PRO A 245 -14.59 -11.33 0.53
C PRO A 245 -15.74 -10.78 1.38
N LEU A 246 -15.71 -9.46 1.66
CA LEU A 246 -16.78 -8.74 2.36
C LEU A 246 -17.28 -9.47 3.61
N SER A 247 -16.35 -10.02 4.39
CA SER A 247 -16.67 -10.94 5.48
C SER A 247 -16.13 -10.47 6.81
N PHE A 248 -16.80 -10.94 7.86
CA PHE A 248 -16.57 -10.65 9.25
C PHE A 248 -16.27 -11.95 10.01
N GLN A 249 -15.19 -11.96 10.81
CA GLN A 249 -14.77 -13.10 11.62
C GLN A 249 -14.24 -12.67 12.99
N ALA A 250 -14.40 -13.53 14.00
CA ALA A 250 -13.83 -13.33 15.32
C ALA A 250 -12.87 -14.48 15.68
N LEU A 251 -11.63 -14.16 16.02
CA LEU A 251 -10.62 -15.10 16.46
C LEU A 251 -10.40 -15.00 17.97
N PRO A 252 -10.71 -16.04 18.75
CA PRO A 252 -10.50 -16.04 20.20
C PRO A 252 -9.08 -16.40 20.61
N PHE A 253 -8.59 -15.76 21.66
CA PHE A 253 -7.24 -15.90 22.22
C PHE A 253 -7.28 -16.01 23.75
N THR A 254 -6.30 -16.72 24.29
CA THR A 254 -6.04 -16.82 25.73
C THR A 254 -4.60 -16.38 26.03
N THR A 255 -4.45 -15.52 27.02
CA THR A 255 -3.16 -15.06 27.55
C THR A 255 -2.81 -15.84 28.82
N LEU A 256 -1.58 -16.32 28.91
CA LEU A 256 -1.03 -16.98 30.10
C LEU A 256 0.14 -16.17 30.65
N LYS A 257 0.21 -16.01 31.97
CA LYS A 257 1.28 -15.28 32.70
C LYS A 257 2.52 -16.15 32.87
N GLN A 258 3.13 -16.52 31.75
CA GLN A 258 4.36 -17.29 31.70
C GLN A 258 5.22 -16.78 30.55
N SER A 259 6.54 -16.82 30.71
CA SER A 259 7.45 -16.53 29.62
C SER A 259 7.65 -17.76 28.73
N GLN A 260 7.54 -17.57 27.41
CA GLN A 260 8.00 -18.57 26.45
C GLN A 260 9.44 -18.27 26.06
N LYS A 261 10.30 -19.29 26.18
CA LYS A 261 11.62 -19.25 25.54
C LYS A 261 11.40 -19.31 24.04
N VAL A 262 11.59 -18.19 23.37
CA VAL A 262 11.62 -18.13 21.91
C VAL A 262 13.05 -18.42 21.46
N GLU A 263 13.20 -19.29 20.46
CA GLU A 263 14.50 -19.60 19.88
C GLU A 263 15.20 -18.32 19.40
N ALA A 264 16.46 -18.17 19.81
CA ALA A 264 17.30 -17.07 19.36
C ALA A 264 17.50 -17.16 17.84
N ILE A 265 17.54 -16.01 17.17
CA ILE A 265 17.85 -15.93 15.75
C ILE A 265 19.31 -16.41 15.59
N LEU A 266 19.49 -17.54 14.90
CA LEU A 266 20.82 -18.04 14.57
C LEU A 266 21.41 -17.19 13.44
N PHE A 267 22.57 -16.59 13.72
CA PHE A 267 23.32 -15.84 12.73
C PHE A 267 24.13 -16.81 11.85
N SER A 268 23.91 -16.74 10.54
CA SER A 268 24.66 -17.50 9.54
C SER A 268 25.38 -16.50 8.62
N ASN A 269 26.71 -16.51 8.65
CA ASN A 269 27.54 -15.77 7.68
C ASN A 269 27.87 -16.61 6.42
N LEU A 270 27.10 -17.68 6.19
CA LEU A 270 27.22 -18.56 5.03
C LEU A 270 26.05 -18.30 4.07
N SER A 271 26.23 -18.62 2.79
CA SER A 271 25.14 -18.62 1.82
C SER A 271 23.95 -19.44 2.34
N CYS A 272 22.75 -18.91 2.19
CA CYS A 272 21.52 -19.57 2.65
C CYS A 272 20.49 -19.61 1.53
N SER A 273 19.43 -20.39 1.72
CA SER A 273 18.23 -20.31 0.90
C SER A 273 16.98 -20.35 1.75
N ILE A 274 15.96 -19.66 1.27
CA ILE A 274 14.60 -19.78 1.79
C ILE A 274 13.66 -20.31 0.72
N GLU A 275 12.62 -21.04 1.10
CA GLU A 275 11.65 -21.60 0.16
C GLU A 275 10.20 -21.59 0.65
N ASN A 276 9.26 -21.57 -0.30
CA ASN A 276 7.86 -21.94 -0.10
C ASN A 276 7.37 -22.81 -1.26
N GLN A 277 6.06 -22.93 -1.46
CA GLN A 277 5.46 -23.75 -2.52
C GLN A 277 5.74 -23.20 -3.93
N ASN A 278 6.07 -21.91 -4.07
CA ASN A 278 6.22 -21.21 -5.35
C ASN A 278 7.69 -20.88 -5.69
N TYR A 279 8.50 -20.53 -4.69
CA TYR A 279 9.84 -19.98 -4.89
C TYR A 279 10.90 -20.70 -4.05
N VAL A 280 12.15 -20.65 -4.54
CA VAL A 280 13.37 -20.78 -3.71
C VAL A 280 14.21 -19.53 -3.95
N ILE A 281 14.57 -18.79 -2.90
CA ILE A 281 15.44 -17.62 -2.97
C ILE A 281 16.82 -18.01 -2.44
N THR A 282 17.87 -17.74 -3.22
CA THR A 282 19.26 -18.03 -2.85
C THR A 282 20.01 -16.75 -2.53
N VAL A 283 20.70 -16.75 -1.38
CA VAL A 283 21.46 -15.62 -0.85
C VAL A 283 22.94 -15.99 -0.73
N ASN A 284 23.83 -15.08 -1.15
CA ASN A 284 25.27 -15.28 -1.06
C ASN A 284 25.81 -14.97 0.35
N ALA A 285 27.12 -15.12 0.55
CA ALA A 285 27.77 -14.83 1.83
C ALA A 285 27.76 -13.34 2.23
N GLN A 286 27.37 -12.43 1.33
CA GLN A 286 27.21 -11.00 1.59
C GLN A 286 25.75 -10.64 1.94
N GLY A 287 24.83 -11.60 1.94
CA GLY A 287 23.41 -11.37 2.22
C GLY A 287 22.60 -10.91 1.01
N SER A 288 23.20 -10.79 -0.17
CA SER A 288 22.51 -10.39 -1.40
C SER A 288 21.79 -11.56 -2.04
N ILE A 289 20.57 -11.33 -2.54
CA ILE A 289 19.87 -12.29 -3.41
C ILE A 289 20.68 -12.44 -4.70
N THR A 290 20.84 -13.68 -5.13
CA THR A 290 21.55 -14.02 -6.38
C THR A 290 20.66 -14.72 -7.40
N ALA A 291 19.66 -15.47 -6.93
CA ALA A 291 18.72 -16.17 -7.80
C ALA A 291 17.38 -16.42 -7.12
N ILE A 292 16.34 -16.47 -7.94
CA ILE A 292 15.00 -16.95 -7.58
C ILE A 292 14.66 -18.12 -8.49
N LYS A 293 14.47 -19.31 -7.90
CA LYS A 293 13.96 -20.47 -8.61
C LYS A 293 12.44 -20.49 -8.57
N LEU A 294 11.82 -20.53 -9.74
CA LEU A 294 10.38 -20.70 -9.91
C LEU A 294 10.05 -22.20 -9.86
N LYS A 295 9.32 -22.66 -8.85
CA LYS A 295 9.00 -24.10 -8.70
C LYS A 295 8.03 -24.59 -9.78
N SER A 296 7.12 -23.73 -10.25
CA SER A 296 6.13 -24.05 -11.29
C SER A 296 6.74 -24.38 -12.66
N THR A 297 7.87 -23.75 -13.00
CA THR A 297 8.55 -23.95 -14.29
C THR A 297 9.93 -24.60 -14.15
N ASN A 298 10.40 -24.81 -12.92
CA ASN A 298 11.76 -25.21 -12.59
C ASN A 298 12.85 -24.27 -13.17
N LYS A 299 12.49 -23.06 -13.61
CA LYS A 299 13.44 -22.04 -14.09
C LYS A 299 14.17 -21.42 -12.91
N ASN A 300 15.48 -21.27 -13.02
CA ASN A 300 16.29 -20.51 -12.07
C ASN A 300 16.63 -19.15 -12.69
N ILE A 301 16.15 -18.08 -12.07
CA ILE A 301 16.24 -16.72 -12.60
C ILE A 301 17.32 -15.96 -11.83
N ASP A 302 18.31 -15.39 -12.54
CA ASP A 302 19.24 -14.40 -11.97
C ASP A 302 18.43 -13.24 -11.42
N PHE A 303 18.60 -12.95 -10.14
CA PHE A 303 17.82 -11.92 -9.48
C PHE A 303 18.62 -11.21 -8.41
N LYS A 304 18.48 -9.88 -8.37
CA LYS A 304 19.04 -9.02 -7.34
C LYS A 304 17.99 -8.05 -6.86
N GLN A 305 17.98 -7.81 -5.56
CA GLN A 305 17.36 -6.62 -4.99
C GLN A 305 18.45 -5.85 -4.26
N ASN A 306 18.51 -4.54 -4.47
CA ASN A 306 19.45 -3.68 -3.78
C ASN A 306 18.77 -2.39 -3.30
N PHE A 307 19.30 -1.83 -2.22
CA PHE A 307 19.04 -0.46 -1.85
C PHE A 307 20.10 0.47 -2.42
N GLY A 308 19.67 1.63 -2.89
CA GLY A 308 20.53 2.69 -3.38
C GLY A 308 19.99 4.06 -3.00
N HIS A 309 20.74 5.11 -3.32
CA HIS A 309 20.24 6.47 -3.25
C HIS A 309 20.84 7.37 -4.32
N TYR A 310 20.05 8.37 -4.70
CA TYR A 310 20.50 9.52 -5.47
C TYR A 310 20.84 10.68 -4.54
N THR A 311 21.81 11.50 -4.95
CA THR A 311 22.09 12.79 -4.32
C THR A 311 21.19 13.85 -4.97
N SER A 312 20.45 14.61 -4.18
CA SER A 312 19.62 15.71 -4.68
C SER A 312 20.49 16.85 -5.24
N SER A 313 20.14 17.38 -6.42
CA SER A 313 20.82 18.56 -6.98
C SER A 313 20.39 19.85 -6.30
N SER A 314 21.35 20.72 -6.01
CA SER A 314 21.16 22.05 -5.40
C SER A 314 21.46 23.19 -6.37
N ALA A 315 21.04 23.03 -7.63
CA ALA A 315 21.51 23.79 -8.79
C ALA A 315 23.01 23.56 -9.06
N ASP A 316 23.38 23.60 -10.34
CA ASP A 316 24.75 23.36 -10.80
C ASP A 316 24.99 24.06 -12.14
N GLY A 317 26.17 23.85 -12.74
CA GLY A 317 26.51 24.40 -14.05
C GLY A 317 25.67 23.90 -15.21
N VAL A 318 24.81 22.88 -15.02
CA VAL A 318 23.90 22.34 -16.04
C VAL A 318 22.54 23.01 -15.97
N SER A 319 21.99 23.20 -14.76
CA SER A 319 20.71 23.86 -14.57
C SER A 319 20.58 24.50 -13.18
N HIS A 320 19.87 25.61 -13.12
CA HIS A 320 19.46 26.27 -11.88
C HIS A 320 18.33 25.55 -11.14
N GLN A 321 17.75 24.50 -11.73
CA GLN A 321 16.69 23.73 -11.07
C GLN A 321 17.28 22.85 -9.97
N SER A 322 16.81 23.00 -8.73
CA SER A 322 17.11 22.09 -7.63
C SER A 322 16.08 20.96 -7.55
N SER A 323 16.44 19.87 -6.86
CA SER A 323 15.45 18.92 -6.34
C SER A 323 14.67 19.56 -5.19
N GLY A 324 13.46 19.11 -4.94
CA GLY A 324 12.61 19.65 -3.87
C GLY A 324 11.35 18.82 -3.63
N LEU A 325 10.28 19.48 -3.17
CA LEU A 325 8.99 18.85 -2.89
C LEU A 325 8.36 18.26 -4.16
N TYR A 326 8.42 18.98 -5.28
CA TYR A 326 7.86 18.56 -6.57
C TYR A 326 8.91 17.85 -7.42
N VAL A 327 10.08 18.46 -7.55
CA VAL A 327 11.09 18.06 -8.53
C VAL A 327 11.97 16.95 -7.98
N PHE A 328 12.19 15.93 -8.82
CA PHE A 328 13.28 14.99 -8.65
C PHE A 328 14.36 15.34 -9.67
N ARG A 329 15.52 15.79 -9.17
CA ARG A 329 16.69 16.05 -10.00
C ARG A 329 17.94 15.45 -9.35
N PRO A 330 18.37 14.25 -9.75
CA PRO A 330 19.56 13.61 -9.19
C PRO A 330 20.85 14.24 -9.73
N VAL A 331 21.88 14.37 -8.89
CA VAL A 331 23.25 14.69 -9.31
C VAL A 331 23.97 13.42 -9.74
N GLY A 332 24.08 13.19 -11.05
CA GLY A 332 24.95 12.16 -11.60
C GLY A 332 24.58 10.71 -11.27
N THR A 333 24.93 9.84 -12.21
CA THR A 333 24.88 8.37 -12.19
C THR A 333 23.54 7.71 -11.85
N ASP A 334 22.90 7.19 -12.90
CA ASP A 334 22.41 5.82 -12.91
C ASP A 334 23.62 4.87 -13.14
N PRO A 335 23.82 3.78 -12.35
CA PRO A 335 23.04 3.36 -11.19
C PRO A 335 23.18 4.30 -9.99
N PRO A 336 22.15 4.37 -9.12
CA PRO A 336 22.22 5.09 -7.85
C PRO A 336 23.32 4.49 -6.95
N LYS A 337 23.82 5.29 -6.00
CA LYS A 337 24.85 4.88 -5.06
C LYS A 337 24.33 3.77 -4.16
N GLN A 338 24.91 2.59 -4.29
CA GLN A 338 24.49 1.37 -3.59
C GLN A 338 24.75 1.46 -2.08
N VAL A 339 23.84 0.86 -1.30
CA VAL A 339 23.96 0.72 0.15
C VAL A 339 24.32 -0.73 0.48
N SER A 340 25.40 -0.95 1.23
CA SER A 340 25.90 -2.29 1.51
C SER A 340 25.25 -2.93 2.73
N ILE A 341 24.89 -4.21 2.61
CA ILE A 341 24.44 -5.04 3.72
C ILE A 341 25.59 -5.20 4.72
N LYS A 342 25.32 -4.97 6.01
CA LYS A 342 26.28 -5.14 7.11
C LYS A 342 26.16 -6.51 7.75
N GLN A 343 24.92 -6.95 7.95
CA GLN A 343 24.60 -8.24 8.54
C GLN A 343 23.34 -8.78 7.89
N PHE A 344 23.22 -10.11 7.81
CA PHE A 344 21.98 -10.75 7.42
C PHE A 344 21.78 -12.04 8.20
N TYR A 345 20.55 -12.54 8.20
CA TYR A 345 20.18 -13.81 8.80
C TYR A 345 19.04 -14.44 8.05
N CYS A 346 19.01 -15.77 8.06
CA CYS A 346 17.96 -16.56 7.44
C CYS A 346 17.28 -17.38 8.53
N SER A 347 15.96 -17.29 8.56
CA SER A 347 15.13 -17.94 9.57
C SER A 347 14.11 -18.81 8.86
N LYS A 348 14.16 -20.12 9.15
CA LYS A 348 13.16 -21.08 8.69
C LYS A 348 12.20 -21.35 9.83
N ARG A 349 10.91 -21.08 9.64
CA ARG A 349 9.89 -21.25 10.65
C ARG A 349 8.73 -22.04 10.07
N LYS A 350 7.90 -22.59 10.95
CA LYS A 350 6.57 -23.05 10.54
C LYS A 350 5.83 -21.88 9.90
N GLY A 351 5.11 -22.09 8.81
CA GLY A 351 4.32 -21.05 8.16
C GLY A 351 5.11 -20.15 7.20
N TYR A 352 6.38 -19.83 7.46
CA TYR A 352 7.14 -18.96 6.57
C TYR A 352 8.65 -19.10 6.77
N GLU A 353 9.40 -18.74 5.73
CA GLU A 353 10.84 -18.56 5.79
C GLU A 353 11.19 -17.10 5.47
N GLU A 354 12.22 -16.56 6.12
CA GLU A 354 12.54 -15.13 6.10
C GLU A 354 14.05 -14.90 6.02
N ILE A 355 14.46 -13.92 5.21
CA ILE A 355 15.79 -13.33 5.23
C ILE A 355 15.64 -11.93 5.81
N ILE A 356 16.51 -11.53 6.72
CA ILE A 356 16.56 -10.16 7.20
C ILE A 356 17.95 -9.59 6.94
N GLN A 357 17.97 -8.42 6.33
CA GLN A 357 19.17 -7.67 5.97
C GLN A 357 19.22 -6.38 6.79
N VAL A 358 20.36 -6.16 7.43
CA VAL A 358 20.66 -4.98 8.24
C VAL A 358 21.73 -4.17 7.51
N TYR A 359 21.40 -2.94 7.12
CA TYR A 359 22.30 -2.01 6.43
C TYR A 359 22.83 -0.95 7.40
N SER A 360 21.96 -0.46 8.28
CA SER A 360 22.29 0.44 9.39
C SER A 360 21.22 0.33 10.48
N GLN A 361 21.34 1.11 11.57
CA GLN A 361 20.33 1.11 12.63
C GLN A 361 18.91 1.45 12.11
N TYR A 362 18.79 2.31 11.09
CA TYR A 362 17.50 2.80 10.57
C TYR A 362 17.27 2.44 9.09
N VAL A 363 18.06 1.53 8.54
CA VAL A 363 17.89 1.00 7.19
C VAL A 363 17.98 -0.52 7.26
N ASN A 364 16.83 -1.18 7.17
CA ASN A 364 16.72 -2.63 7.28
C ASN A 364 15.62 -3.17 6.38
N GLN A 365 15.71 -4.45 6.01
CA GLN A 365 14.71 -5.14 5.19
C GLN A 365 14.48 -6.57 5.67
N SER A 366 13.23 -6.99 5.67
CA SER A 366 12.82 -8.38 5.75
C SER A 366 12.26 -8.84 4.41
N ILE A 367 12.70 -10.01 3.95
CA ILE A 367 12.29 -10.69 2.73
C ILE A 367 11.65 -12.00 3.14
N ARG A 368 10.34 -12.17 2.93
CA ARG A 368 9.59 -13.34 3.40
C ARG A 368 8.99 -14.13 2.26
N LEU A 369 9.09 -15.45 2.41
CA LEU A 369 8.30 -16.43 1.68
C LEU A 369 7.27 -17.02 2.64
N LEU A 370 6.04 -16.52 2.54
CA LEU A 370 4.91 -16.99 3.33
C LEU A 370 4.33 -18.26 2.71
N ASP A 371 3.91 -19.22 3.53
CA ASP A 371 3.25 -20.44 3.08
C ASP A 371 1.95 -20.11 2.34
N ASN A 372 1.76 -20.74 1.18
CA ASN A 372 0.62 -20.56 0.28
C ASN A 372 0.51 -19.16 -0.37
N SER A 373 1.50 -18.27 -0.20
CA SER A 373 1.52 -16.99 -0.90
C SER A 373 2.21 -17.11 -2.27
N PRO A 374 1.62 -16.54 -3.35
CA PRO A 374 2.18 -16.55 -4.71
C PRO A 374 3.25 -15.46 -4.93
N TYR A 375 3.73 -14.82 -3.86
CA TYR A 375 4.62 -13.66 -3.91
C TYR A 375 5.73 -13.72 -2.87
N ILE A 376 6.70 -12.84 -3.06
CA ILE A 376 7.80 -12.54 -2.13
C ILE A 376 7.47 -11.20 -1.47
N GLU A 377 7.41 -11.18 -0.13
CA GLU A 377 7.16 -9.96 0.62
C GLU A 377 8.48 -9.26 0.95
N PHE A 378 8.64 -8.01 0.52
CA PHE A 378 9.74 -7.14 0.91
C PHE A 378 9.20 -6.07 1.85
N GLU A 379 9.47 -6.21 3.15
CA GLU A 379 9.15 -5.20 4.15
C GLU A 379 10.42 -4.45 4.54
N TRP A 380 10.36 -3.13 4.52
CA TRP A 380 11.53 -2.29 4.74
C TRP A 380 11.25 -1.21 5.76
N ILE A 381 12.32 -0.78 6.44
CA ILE A 381 12.36 0.45 7.23
C ILE A 381 13.54 1.27 6.73
N VAL A 382 13.25 2.51 6.39
CA VAL A 382 14.22 3.49 5.93
C VAL A 382 13.96 4.79 6.69
N GLY A 383 14.96 5.28 7.40
CA GLY A 383 14.81 6.46 8.24
C GLY A 383 16.13 7.12 8.58
N ARG A 384 16.03 8.30 9.19
CA ARG A 384 17.19 9.16 9.51
C ARG A 384 18.14 9.32 8.32
N LEU A 385 17.56 9.54 7.13
CA LEU A 385 18.32 9.84 5.94
C LEU A 385 19.17 11.11 6.17
N GLU A 386 20.38 11.11 5.64
CA GLU A 386 21.18 12.33 5.55
C GLU A 386 20.45 13.37 4.67
N PRO A 387 20.71 14.67 4.87
CA PRO A 387 20.27 15.71 3.95
C PRO A 387 20.62 15.42 2.48
N ASN A 388 19.72 15.75 1.56
CA ASN A 388 19.88 15.61 0.11
C ASN A 388 20.03 14.15 -0.39
N VAL A 389 19.35 13.22 0.27
CA VAL A 389 19.32 11.79 -0.08
C VAL A 389 17.93 11.38 -0.53
N GLU A 390 17.86 10.76 -1.69
CA GLU A 390 16.63 10.22 -2.28
C GLU A 390 16.80 8.70 -2.44
N PHE A 391 16.16 7.95 -1.55
CA PHE A 391 16.42 6.54 -1.29
C PHE A 391 15.51 5.65 -2.14
N VAL A 392 16.11 4.65 -2.78
CA VAL A 392 15.45 3.77 -3.74
C VAL A 392 15.71 2.30 -3.45
N THR A 393 14.78 1.46 -3.88
CA THR A 393 14.97 0.02 -4.01
C THR A 393 14.92 -0.36 -5.49
N SER A 394 15.88 -1.17 -5.94
CA SER A 394 15.89 -1.73 -7.29
C SER A 394 15.70 -3.25 -7.26
N TYR A 395 14.88 -3.76 -8.17
CA TYR A 395 14.64 -5.17 -8.42
C TYR A 395 15.10 -5.48 -9.84
N GLU A 396 16.05 -6.40 -9.98
CA GLU A 396 16.83 -6.57 -11.20
C GLU A 396 16.93 -8.05 -11.58
N SER A 397 16.78 -8.34 -12.87
CA SER A 397 17.04 -9.66 -13.43
C SER A 397 17.61 -9.54 -14.84
N LYS A 398 18.75 -10.19 -15.09
CA LYS A 398 19.33 -10.24 -16.45
C LYS A 398 18.55 -11.14 -17.41
N ASP A 399 17.77 -12.07 -16.85
CA ASP A 399 16.96 -13.02 -17.61
C ASP A 399 15.61 -12.42 -18.06
N LEU A 400 15.32 -11.17 -17.68
CA LEU A 400 14.12 -10.45 -18.08
C LEU A 400 14.50 -9.30 -19.02
N GLN A 401 14.16 -9.43 -20.30
CA GLN A 401 14.44 -8.42 -21.32
C GLN A 401 13.15 -7.69 -21.73
N ASN A 402 12.93 -6.50 -21.17
CA ASN A 402 11.72 -5.72 -21.42
C ASN A 402 11.85 -4.68 -22.55
N ASN A 403 13.03 -4.50 -23.16
CA ASN A 403 13.28 -3.58 -24.29
C ASN A 403 12.74 -2.16 -24.05
N GLY A 404 12.97 -1.63 -22.84
CA GLY A 404 12.48 -0.32 -22.40
C GLY A 404 10.97 -0.23 -22.13
N ILE A 405 10.19 -1.31 -22.28
CA ILE A 405 8.74 -1.32 -22.06
C ILE A 405 8.42 -1.74 -20.63
N PHE A 406 7.57 -0.98 -19.95
CA PHE A 406 7.03 -1.34 -18.64
C PHE A 406 5.63 -0.75 -18.48
N TYR A 407 4.92 -1.10 -17.42
CA TYR A 407 3.54 -0.71 -17.21
C TYR A 407 3.36 -0.21 -15.79
N THR A 408 2.71 0.94 -15.63
CA THR A 408 2.34 1.50 -14.32
C THR A 408 0.85 1.71 -14.28
N ASP A 409 0.24 1.57 -13.11
CA ASP A 409 -1.19 1.84 -13.00
C ASP A 409 -1.52 3.34 -13.16
N SER A 410 -2.76 3.61 -13.58
CA SER A 410 -3.36 4.94 -13.59
C SER A 410 -4.43 4.98 -12.51
N SER A 411 -4.13 5.63 -11.40
CA SER A 411 -5.02 5.77 -10.24
C SER A 411 -5.55 4.44 -9.68
N GLY A 412 -4.73 3.38 -9.74
CA GLY A 412 -5.09 2.03 -9.28
C GLY A 412 -6.04 1.28 -10.22
N ARG A 413 -6.26 1.77 -11.45
CA ARG A 413 -7.19 1.17 -12.43
C ARG A 413 -6.44 0.66 -13.65
N SER A 414 -6.45 1.38 -14.77
CA SER A 414 -5.83 0.91 -16.01
C SER A 414 -4.31 0.84 -15.92
N LEU A 415 -3.70 -0.10 -16.64
CA LEU A 415 -2.25 -0.18 -16.81
C LEU A 415 -1.80 0.63 -18.02
N MET A 416 -1.03 1.67 -17.77
CA MET A 416 -0.43 2.51 -18.79
C MET A 416 0.88 1.92 -19.27
N LYS A 417 0.96 1.62 -20.58
CA LYS A 417 2.22 1.25 -21.22
C LYS A 417 3.17 2.44 -21.24
N ARG A 418 4.36 2.25 -20.68
CA ARG A 418 5.47 3.20 -20.67
C ARG A 418 6.60 2.68 -21.55
N ILE A 419 7.26 3.60 -22.25
CA ILE A 419 8.46 3.31 -23.03
C ILE A 419 9.54 4.28 -22.54
N ARG A 420 10.66 3.74 -22.05
CA ARG A 420 11.79 4.52 -21.57
C ARG A 420 12.24 5.54 -22.64
N ASP A 421 12.50 6.77 -22.22
CA ASP A 421 12.95 7.90 -23.06
C ASP A 421 12.03 8.25 -24.23
N ARG A 422 10.73 7.96 -24.11
CA ARG A 422 9.73 8.28 -25.14
C ARG A 422 8.50 8.94 -24.55
N ARG A 423 7.86 9.80 -25.36
CA ARG A 423 6.53 10.37 -25.13
C ARG A 423 5.72 10.33 -26.42
N ASP A 424 4.44 10.04 -26.30
CA ASP A 424 3.55 9.98 -27.46
C ASP A 424 2.94 11.37 -27.75
N GLY A 425 2.94 11.73 -29.03
CA GLY A 425 2.33 12.96 -29.55
C GLY A 425 3.23 14.20 -29.64
N TYR A 426 4.51 14.10 -29.26
CA TYR A 426 5.50 15.17 -29.50
C TYR A 426 6.93 14.61 -29.53
N ASN A 427 7.87 15.38 -30.09
CA ASN A 427 9.29 15.02 -30.07
C ASN A 427 9.87 15.27 -28.66
N PHE A 428 10.26 14.20 -27.96
CA PHE A 428 10.75 14.27 -26.60
C PHE A 428 12.29 14.33 -26.56
N THR A 429 12.82 15.38 -25.94
CA THR A 429 14.24 15.50 -25.62
C THR A 429 14.44 15.16 -24.16
N GLN A 430 15.14 14.06 -23.89
CA GLN A 430 15.46 13.64 -22.52
C GLN A 430 16.52 14.57 -21.92
N SER A 431 16.23 15.19 -20.77
CA SER A 431 17.18 15.99 -20.01
C SER A 431 17.58 15.35 -18.68
N GLU A 432 16.81 14.37 -18.19
CA GLU A 432 17.03 13.68 -16.91
C GLU A 432 16.68 12.18 -17.05
N PRO A 433 17.65 11.31 -17.41
CA PRO A 433 17.38 9.90 -17.73
C PRO A 433 16.67 9.10 -16.63
N SER A 434 16.94 9.38 -15.35
CA SER A 434 16.20 8.79 -14.24
C SER A 434 14.84 9.48 -14.06
N ALA A 435 14.84 10.76 -13.68
CA ALA A 435 13.62 11.46 -13.29
C ALA A 435 12.57 11.54 -14.41
N GLY A 436 12.99 11.62 -15.67
CA GLY A 436 12.12 11.61 -16.85
C GLY A 436 11.50 10.25 -17.16
N ASN A 437 11.89 9.18 -16.48
CA ASN A 437 11.32 7.83 -16.63
C ASN A 437 10.65 7.31 -15.35
N TYR A 438 10.53 8.17 -14.33
CA TYR A 438 9.70 7.91 -13.15
C TYR A 438 8.25 8.26 -13.44
N TYR A 439 7.34 7.40 -13.01
CA TYR A 439 5.89 7.53 -13.12
C TYR A 439 5.25 7.30 -11.74
N PRO A 440 4.02 7.81 -11.51
CA PRO A 440 3.32 7.54 -10.27
C PRO A 440 2.90 6.07 -10.23
N LEU A 441 3.20 5.41 -9.11
CA LEU A 441 2.75 4.06 -8.79
C LEU A 441 1.71 4.20 -7.68
N VAL A 442 0.42 4.19 -8.00
CA VAL A 442 -0.62 4.26 -6.96
C VAL A 442 -0.82 2.88 -6.34
N THR A 443 -0.74 1.82 -7.14
CA THR A 443 -0.87 0.42 -6.69
C THR A 443 0.30 -0.45 -7.11
N GLY A 444 1.01 -0.13 -8.20
CA GLY A 444 2.19 -0.89 -8.59
C GLY A 444 2.69 -0.66 -10.01
N ILE A 445 3.66 -1.51 -10.37
CA ILE A 445 4.41 -1.50 -11.63
C ILE A 445 4.69 -2.93 -12.07
N LEU A 446 4.73 -3.18 -13.39
CA LEU A 446 5.14 -4.46 -13.93
C LEU A 446 5.92 -4.34 -15.24
N MET A 447 6.67 -5.38 -15.58
CA MET A 447 7.33 -5.56 -16.88
C MET A 447 7.23 -7.01 -17.34
N LYS A 448 7.29 -7.20 -18.66
CA LYS A 448 7.05 -8.49 -19.31
C LYS A 448 8.18 -8.78 -20.29
N ASP A 449 8.62 -10.03 -20.32
CA ASP A 449 9.41 -10.62 -21.39
C ASP A 449 8.55 -11.68 -22.09
N ALA A 450 8.00 -11.31 -23.24
CA ALA A 450 7.13 -12.19 -24.03
C ALA A 450 7.86 -13.39 -24.63
N LYS A 451 9.19 -13.31 -24.82
CA LYS A 451 9.98 -14.44 -25.36
C LYS A 451 10.15 -15.53 -24.32
N GLN A 452 10.32 -15.12 -23.05
CA GLN A 452 10.51 -16.05 -21.93
C GLN A 452 9.20 -16.48 -21.25
N ASP A 453 8.07 -15.88 -21.63
CA ASP A 453 6.81 -15.93 -20.88
C ASP A 453 7.06 -15.66 -19.39
N LEU A 454 7.68 -14.51 -19.12
CA LEU A 454 8.08 -14.09 -17.77
C LEU A 454 7.58 -12.67 -17.50
N GLN A 455 7.01 -12.48 -16.32
CA GLN A 455 6.55 -11.18 -15.83
C GLN A 455 7.07 -10.94 -14.41
N MET A 456 7.61 -9.75 -14.19
CA MET A 456 7.92 -9.22 -12.87
C MET A 456 6.88 -8.17 -12.52
N SER A 457 6.14 -8.37 -11.43
CA SER A 457 5.10 -7.47 -10.94
C SER A 457 5.40 -7.06 -9.51
N ILE A 458 5.29 -5.77 -9.21
CA ILE A 458 5.46 -5.21 -7.87
C ILE A 458 4.21 -4.43 -7.50
N VAL A 459 3.59 -4.79 -6.37
CA VAL A 459 2.48 -4.07 -5.76
C VAL A 459 2.99 -3.30 -4.55
N THR A 460 2.65 -2.01 -4.48
CA THR A 460 3.07 -1.08 -3.41
C THR A 460 1.96 -0.94 -2.35
N ASP A 461 2.34 -0.59 -1.12
CA ASP A 461 1.39 -0.37 -0.01
C ASP A 461 0.89 1.07 0.12
N ARG A 462 1.42 1.97 -0.72
CA ARG A 462 1.13 3.40 -0.81
C ARG A 462 1.49 3.93 -2.20
N ALA A 463 1.15 5.19 -2.46
CA ALA A 463 1.60 5.88 -3.66
C ALA A 463 3.11 6.17 -3.59
N GLU A 464 3.84 5.85 -4.66
CA GLU A 464 5.30 6.02 -4.77
C GLU A 464 5.70 6.42 -6.19
N GLY A 465 6.94 6.88 -6.39
CA GLY A 465 7.52 7.11 -7.71
C GLY A 465 8.43 5.97 -8.13
N GLY A 466 8.29 5.48 -9.37
CA GLY A 466 9.19 4.45 -9.88
C GLY A 466 9.13 4.29 -11.39
N GLY A 467 10.00 3.44 -11.92
CA GLY A 467 10.10 3.19 -13.36
C GLY A 467 11.11 2.10 -13.70
N SER A 468 11.41 1.95 -15.00
CA SER A 468 12.43 1.04 -15.50
C SER A 468 13.53 1.81 -16.20
N ILE A 469 14.60 2.12 -15.47
CA ILE A 469 15.73 2.95 -15.95
C ILE A 469 16.66 2.14 -16.87
N ARG A 470 16.75 0.82 -16.64
CA ARG A 470 17.45 -0.14 -17.51
C ARG A 470 16.60 -1.37 -17.76
N ASP A 471 16.98 -2.13 -18.78
CA ASP A 471 16.29 -3.38 -19.07
C ASP A 471 16.45 -4.40 -17.93
N GLY A 472 15.36 -5.09 -17.62
CA GLY A 472 15.31 -6.04 -16.51
C GLY A 472 15.30 -5.42 -15.12
N GLN A 473 15.23 -4.09 -15.00
CA GLN A 473 15.24 -3.36 -13.73
C GLN A 473 13.93 -2.58 -13.50
N ILE A 474 13.29 -2.83 -12.36
CA ILE A 474 12.31 -1.92 -11.75
C ILE A 474 12.98 -1.19 -10.59
N GLU A 475 12.90 0.14 -10.58
CA GLU A 475 13.37 0.98 -9.49
C GLU A 475 12.19 1.77 -8.89
N ILE A 476 12.12 1.82 -7.57
CA ILE A 476 11.08 2.53 -6.82
C ILE A 476 11.73 3.37 -5.73
N MET A 477 11.38 4.65 -5.69
CA MET A 477 11.81 5.57 -4.63
C MET A 477 10.84 5.49 -3.46
N ILE A 478 11.39 5.19 -2.29
CA ILE A 478 10.63 4.82 -1.09
C ILE A 478 10.73 5.86 0.03
N HIS A 479 11.76 6.71 0.01
CA HIS A 479 11.91 7.83 0.94
C HIS A 479 12.83 8.91 0.38
N ARG A 480 12.64 10.18 0.78
CA ARG A 480 13.47 11.31 0.34
C ARG A 480 13.62 12.32 1.46
N ARG A 481 14.81 12.92 1.58
CA ARG A 481 15.08 14.07 2.43
C ARG A 481 15.88 15.08 1.62
N VAL A 482 15.29 16.23 1.33
CA VAL A 482 15.85 17.24 0.43
C VAL A 482 15.93 18.57 1.16
N SER A 483 17.11 19.20 1.15
CA SER A 483 17.40 20.44 1.89
C SER A 483 17.38 21.69 1.03
N THR A 484 16.83 21.58 -0.18
CA THR A 484 16.65 22.68 -1.13
C THR A 484 15.17 22.88 -1.43
N ASP A 485 14.80 24.14 -1.66
CA ASP A 485 13.53 24.51 -2.29
C ASP A 485 13.71 24.41 -3.81
N ASP A 486 12.71 23.87 -4.51
CA ASP A 486 12.71 23.74 -5.97
C ASP A 486 12.14 24.97 -6.70
N SER A 487 11.82 26.03 -5.95
CA SER A 487 11.36 27.34 -6.41
C SER A 487 10.06 27.29 -7.20
N LEU A 488 9.14 26.44 -6.74
CA LEU A 488 7.80 26.25 -7.33
C LEU A 488 6.66 26.81 -6.45
N GLY A 489 7.01 27.56 -5.38
CA GLY A 489 6.07 28.41 -4.65
C GLY A 489 5.86 28.07 -3.18
N VAL A 490 6.26 26.87 -2.73
CA VAL A 490 6.07 26.44 -1.34
C VAL A 490 7.05 27.13 -0.39
N SER A 491 8.27 27.41 -0.85
CA SER A 491 9.32 28.07 -0.07
C SER A 491 9.72 27.29 1.19
N GLU A 492 9.67 25.96 1.13
CA GLU A 492 10.09 25.03 2.19
C GLU A 492 10.90 23.86 1.60
N THR A 493 11.65 23.18 2.47
CA THR A 493 12.44 22.00 2.10
C THR A 493 11.73 20.72 2.56
N LEU A 494 11.98 19.60 1.88
CA LEU A 494 11.48 18.29 2.31
C LEU A 494 12.37 17.71 3.41
N ASN A 495 12.19 18.21 4.64
CA ASN A 495 12.99 17.84 5.81
C ASN A 495 12.13 17.37 6.99
N GLU A 496 11.38 16.29 6.78
CA GLU A 496 10.45 15.77 7.80
C GLU A 496 11.19 15.17 8.99
N MET A 497 10.74 15.52 10.19
CA MET A 497 11.33 15.10 11.46
C MET A 497 10.39 14.12 12.17
N GLY A 498 10.97 13.10 12.81
CA GLY A 498 10.27 12.18 13.69
C GLY A 498 10.10 12.72 15.12
N ILE A 499 9.50 11.91 15.98
CA ILE A 499 9.22 12.24 17.39
C ILE A 499 10.48 12.54 18.23
N ASP A 500 11.63 12.07 17.78
CA ASP A 500 12.94 12.24 18.40
C ASP A 500 13.70 13.46 17.85
N ASN A 501 13.04 14.30 17.05
CA ASN A 501 13.64 15.40 16.30
C ASN A 501 14.83 14.96 15.43
N GLN A 502 14.79 13.73 14.91
CA GLN A 502 15.69 13.24 13.86
C GLN A 502 14.93 13.06 12.55
N GLY A 503 15.62 12.76 11.43
CA GLY A 503 14.95 12.53 10.16
C GLY A 503 13.92 11.40 10.23
N LEU A 504 12.72 11.63 9.68
CA LEU A 504 11.57 10.72 9.77
C LEU A 504 11.91 9.29 9.34
N VAL A 505 11.40 8.32 10.11
CA VAL A 505 11.54 6.88 9.84
C VAL A 505 10.25 6.37 9.18
N ILE A 506 10.40 5.70 8.03
CA ILE A 506 9.28 5.17 7.26
C ILE A 506 9.41 3.65 7.19
N ARG A 507 8.32 2.96 7.52
CA ARG A 507 8.13 1.52 7.25
C ARG A 507 7.24 1.38 6.03
N GLY A 508 7.57 0.46 5.12
CA GLY A 508 6.75 0.14 3.97
C GLY A 508 6.91 -1.29 3.50
N ARG A 509 6.10 -1.68 2.51
CA ARG A 509 6.04 -3.05 2.02
C ARG A 509 5.76 -3.11 0.52
N HIS A 510 6.52 -3.94 -0.18
CA HIS A 510 6.27 -4.33 -1.56
C HIS A 510 5.98 -5.83 -1.66
N LEU A 511 5.03 -6.20 -2.52
CA LEU A 511 4.78 -7.59 -2.89
C LEU A 511 5.31 -7.83 -4.30
N LEU A 512 6.29 -8.72 -4.45
CA LEU A 512 6.88 -9.06 -5.74
C LEU A 512 6.39 -10.43 -6.20
N ALA A 513 5.95 -10.53 -7.45
CA ALA A 513 5.70 -11.81 -8.11
C ALA A 513 6.54 -11.91 -9.39
N LEU A 514 7.21 -13.06 -9.54
CA LEU A 514 7.97 -13.42 -10.73
C LEU A 514 7.36 -14.70 -11.31
N THR A 515 6.58 -14.57 -12.37
CA THR A 515 5.66 -15.64 -12.82
C THR A 515 5.53 -15.64 -14.34
N LYS A 516 4.76 -16.58 -14.90
CA LYS A 516 4.28 -16.47 -16.29
C LYS A 516 3.42 -15.24 -16.46
N ILE A 517 3.29 -14.73 -17.69
CA ILE A 517 2.59 -13.47 -17.95
C ILE A 517 1.13 -13.52 -17.47
N GLU A 518 0.43 -14.62 -17.75
CA GLU A 518 -0.98 -14.78 -17.37
C GLU A 518 -1.18 -14.81 -15.84
N ASP A 519 -0.39 -15.61 -15.13
CA ASP A 519 -0.41 -15.70 -13.65
C ASP A 519 -0.02 -14.37 -13.00
N GLY A 520 0.95 -13.66 -13.58
CA GLY A 520 1.42 -12.37 -13.09
C GLY A 520 0.35 -11.29 -13.20
N MET A 521 -0.46 -11.30 -14.26
CA MET A 521 -1.57 -10.37 -14.40
C MET A 521 -2.67 -10.62 -13.38
N LYS A 522 -3.03 -11.89 -13.14
CA LYS A 522 -3.95 -12.27 -12.07
C LYS A 522 -3.42 -11.81 -10.70
N PHE A 523 -2.15 -12.09 -10.41
CA PHE A 523 -1.50 -11.64 -9.18
C PHE A 523 -1.61 -10.12 -9.01
N PHE A 524 -1.22 -9.34 -10.02
CA PHE A 524 -1.20 -7.89 -9.95
C PHE A 524 -2.59 -7.32 -9.64
N ARG A 525 -3.62 -7.76 -10.38
CA ARG A 525 -4.99 -7.30 -10.23
C ARG A 525 -5.56 -7.62 -8.84
N GLU A 526 -5.38 -8.84 -8.36
CA GLU A 526 -5.86 -9.24 -7.03
C GLU A 526 -5.13 -8.52 -5.89
N HIS A 527 -3.81 -8.40 -5.98
CA HIS A 527 -3.01 -7.87 -4.87
C HIS A 527 -3.01 -6.34 -4.83
N ALA A 528 -3.21 -5.65 -5.96
CA ALA A 528 -3.50 -4.22 -5.99
C ALA A 528 -4.80 -3.91 -5.23
N LEU A 529 -5.86 -4.72 -5.40
CA LEU A 529 -7.09 -4.55 -4.61
C LEU A 529 -6.87 -4.83 -3.12
N LYS A 530 -6.10 -5.87 -2.76
CA LYS A 530 -5.78 -6.20 -1.36
C LYS A 530 -4.87 -5.16 -0.70
N SER A 531 -4.01 -4.47 -1.46
CA SER A 531 -3.16 -3.41 -0.92
C SER A 531 -3.96 -2.14 -0.62
N VAL A 532 -5.03 -1.90 -1.39
CA VAL A 532 -5.96 -0.78 -1.16
C VAL A 532 -6.96 -1.07 -0.05
N TRP A 533 -7.62 -2.22 -0.09
CA TRP A 533 -8.68 -2.61 0.83
C TRP A 533 -8.17 -3.59 1.88
N LYS A 534 -7.38 -3.06 2.83
CA LYS A 534 -6.83 -3.85 3.94
C LYS A 534 -7.90 -4.24 4.96
N PRO A 535 -7.84 -5.45 5.54
CA PRO A 535 -8.72 -5.83 6.64
C PRO A 535 -8.59 -4.90 7.85
N ILE A 536 -9.71 -4.60 8.50
CA ILE A 536 -9.78 -3.81 9.74
C ILE A 536 -9.87 -4.75 10.93
N ILE A 537 -9.02 -4.53 11.93
CA ILE A 537 -8.85 -5.42 13.09
C ILE A 537 -9.11 -4.63 14.36
N ALA A 538 -10.05 -5.09 15.18
CA ALA A 538 -10.30 -4.58 16.53
C ALA A 538 -10.22 -5.72 17.53
N PHE A 539 -9.93 -5.40 18.79
CA PHE A 539 -9.79 -6.38 19.86
C PHE A 539 -10.85 -6.16 20.93
N ARG A 540 -11.35 -7.25 21.51
CA ARG A 540 -12.33 -7.26 22.59
C ARG A 540 -11.80 -8.09 23.74
N ASN A 541 -11.87 -7.59 24.97
CA ASN A 541 -11.66 -8.43 26.15
C ASN A 541 -12.91 -9.31 26.40
N ASP A 542 -12.71 -10.61 26.52
CA ASP A 542 -13.80 -11.58 26.65
C ASP A 542 -14.18 -11.75 28.14
N VAL A 543 -15.45 -11.45 28.47
CA VAL A 543 -15.94 -11.46 29.86
C VAL A 543 -16.43 -12.84 30.26
N ASN A 544 -16.31 -13.16 31.56
CA ASN A 544 -16.73 -14.44 32.14
C ASN A 544 -16.05 -15.66 31.49
N ASN A 545 -14.87 -15.47 30.88
CA ASN A 545 -14.10 -16.51 30.20
C ASN A 545 -14.76 -17.17 28.98
N GLU A 546 -15.84 -16.58 28.44
CA GLU A 546 -16.54 -17.11 27.27
C GLU A 546 -16.03 -16.44 25.98
N PRO A 547 -15.38 -17.17 25.06
CA PRO A 547 -14.93 -16.63 23.79
C PRO A 547 -16.11 -16.18 22.93
N LEU A 548 -15.89 -15.21 22.05
CA LEU A 548 -16.91 -14.77 21.11
C LEU A 548 -17.24 -15.90 20.11
N ASN A 549 -18.29 -16.67 20.41
CA ASN A 549 -18.77 -17.77 19.58
C ASN A 549 -19.64 -17.24 18.42
N TYR A 550 -19.06 -16.43 17.54
CA TYR A 550 -19.73 -15.82 16.39
C TYR A 550 -19.36 -16.55 15.10
N LYS A 551 -20.36 -17.09 14.39
CA LYS A 551 -20.13 -17.77 13.12
C LYS A 551 -19.71 -16.75 12.05
N PRO A 552 -18.62 -17.00 11.30
CA PRO A 552 -18.24 -16.17 10.17
C PRO A 552 -19.41 -15.82 9.26
N TRP A 553 -19.47 -14.57 8.85
CA TRP A 553 -20.53 -14.05 7.99
C TRP A 553 -19.92 -13.25 6.83
N SER A 554 -20.58 -13.27 5.67
CA SER A 554 -20.22 -12.44 4.52
C SER A 554 -21.46 -11.71 4.00
N LEU A 555 -21.26 -10.49 3.48
CA LEU A 555 -22.30 -9.76 2.75
C LEU A 555 -22.70 -10.49 1.47
N LEU A 556 -21.84 -11.37 0.96
CA LEU A 556 -22.09 -12.16 -0.22
C LEU A 556 -22.73 -13.51 0.15
N LYS A 557 -23.82 -13.86 -0.52
CA LYS A 557 -24.41 -15.20 -0.48
C LYS A 557 -23.51 -16.26 -1.14
N SER A 558 -22.77 -15.84 -2.17
CA SER A 558 -21.79 -16.64 -2.91
C SER A 558 -20.62 -15.77 -3.36
N GLU A 559 -19.45 -16.35 -3.54
CA GLU A 559 -18.29 -15.62 -4.07
C GLU A 559 -18.60 -14.95 -5.41
N LEU A 560 -18.11 -13.73 -5.58
CA LEU A 560 -18.20 -13.03 -6.87
C LEU A 560 -17.30 -13.70 -7.90
N PRO A 561 -17.62 -13.58 -9.19
CA PRO A 561 -16.67 -13.93 -10.23
C PRO A 561 -15.34 -13.18 -10.01
N PRO A 562 -14.17 -13.83 -10.18
CA PRO A 562 -12.86 -13.23 -9.87
C PRO A 562 -12.53 -11.96 -10.66
N GLN A 563 -13.29 -11.65 -11.72
CA GLN A 563 -13.17 -10.45 -12.55
C GLN A 563 -13.90 -9.23 -11.99
N ILE A 564 -14.77 -9.42 -11.00
CA ILE A 564 -15.65 -8.39 -10.47
C ILE A 564 -15.13 -7.86 -9.14
N ASN A 565 -15.00 -6.54 -9.06
CA ASN A 565 -14.74 -5.83 -7.83
C ASN A 565 -15.94 -4.94 -7.49
N ILE A 566 -16.41 -5.01 -6.26
CA ILE A 566 -17.32 -4.03 -5.69
C ILE A 566 -16.51 -2.79 -5.32
N LEU A 567 -16.66 -1.76 -6.14
CA LEU A 567 -15.98 -0.48 -5.96
C LEU A 567 -16.59 0.34 -4.82
N THR A 568 -17.91 0.27 -4.64
CA THR A 568 -18.61 1.05 -3.61
C THR A 568 -19.87 0.33 -3.16
N ILE A 569 -20.05 0.25 -1.84
CA ILE A 569 -21.36 0.03 -1.20
C ILE A 569 -21.48 1.09 -0.12
N GLU A 570 -22.45 2.00 -0.26
CA GLU A 570 -22.54 3.17 0.60
C GLU A 570 -23.99 3.57 0.87
N PRO A 571 -24.36 3.87 2.13
CA PRO A 571 -25.66 4.46 2.43
C PRO A 571 -25.72 5.91 1.94
N LEU A 572 -26.74 6.25 1.15
CA LEU A 572 -26.96 7.61 0.63
C LEU A 572 -27.92 8.41 1.51
N THR A 573 -29.10 7.86 1.74
CA THR A 573 -30.16 8.51 2.53
C THR A 573 -30.98 7.46 3.26
N GLN A 574 -31.62 7.87 4.36
CA GLN A 574 -32.59 7.05 5.06
C GLN A 574 -33.85 7.88 5.31
N GLU A 575 -34.92 7.55 4.59
CA GLU A 575 -36.20 8.26 4.65
C GLU A 575 -37.33 7.26 4.79
N ASN A 576 -38.30 7.52 5.67
CA ASN A 576 -39.46 6.63 5.89
C ASN A 576 -39.08 5.15 6.11
N ASN A 577 -38.01 4.89 6.87
CA ASN A 577 -37.41 3.55 7.10
C ASN A 577 -36.89 2.83 5.85
N ILE A 578 -36.71 3.54 4.73
CA ILE A 578 -36.08 3.02 3.51
C ILE A 578 -34.65 3.55 3.45
N LEU A 579 -33.69 2.62 3.47
CA LEU A 579 -32.28 2.93 3.26
C LEU A 579 -31.96 2.89 1.76
N THR A 580 -31.55 4.02 1.19
CA THR A 580 -31.05 4.06 -0.18
C THR A 580 -29.55 3.78 -0.19
N ILE A 581 -29.13 2.82 -1.01
CA ILE A 581 -27.73 2.39 -1.11
C ILE A 581 -27.20 2.68 -2.52
N LEU A 582 -26.00 3.27 -2.59
CA LEU A 582 -25.21 3.31 -3.80
C LEU A 582 -24.37 2.05 -3.92
N PHE A 583 -24.62 1.27 -4.98
CA PHE A 583 -23.85 0.09 -5.31
C PHE A 583 -23.13 0.28 -6.64
N ARG A 584 -21.80 0.14 -6.65
CA ARG A 584 -20.98 0.18 -7.86
C ARG A 584 -20.10 -1.05 -7.96
N VAL A 585 -20.12 -1.67 -9.13
CA VAL A 585 -19.25 -2.77 -9.51
C VAL A 585 -18.41 -2.39 -10.71
N GLU A 586 -17.25 -3.01 -10.83
CA GLU A 586 -16.40 -2.89 -12.00
C GLU A 586 -15.87 -4.25 -12.43
N HIS A 587 -15.62 -4.36 -13.75
CA HIS A 587 -14.76 -5.38 -14.30
C HIS A 587 -13.33 -4.84 -14.28
N PHE A 588 -12.50 -5.31 -13.35
CA PHE A 588 -11.18 -4.68 -13.09
C PHE A 588 -10.03 -5.26 -13.94
N TYR A 589 -10.34 -6.19 -14.85
CA TYR A 589 -9.44 -6.62 -15.92
C TYR A 589 -9.73 -5.87 -17.21
N GLU A 590 -8.67 -5.43 -17.88
CA GLU A 590 -8.74 -4.82 -19.21
C GLU A 590 -8.79 -5.89 -20.31
N PRO A 591 -9.23 -5.54 -21.54
CA PRO A 591 -9.22 -6.46 -22.66
C PRO A 591 -7.82 -7.03 -22.91
N ASN A 592 -7.75 -8.35 -23.13
CA ASN A 592 -6.53 -9.10 -23.46
C ASN A 592 -5.47 -9.19 -22.35
N GLU A 593 -5.80 -8.86 -21.10
CA GLU A 593 -4.87 -9.07 -19.97
C GLU A 593 -4.75 -10.52 -19.53
N HIS A 594 -5.82 -11.30 -19.65
CA HIS A 594 -5.89 -12.69 -19.24
C HIS A 594 -6.83 -13.48 -20.16
N SER A 595 -6.52 -14.74 -20.47
CA SER A 595 -7.29 -15.52 -21.46
C SER A 595 -8.75 -15.76 -21.05
N THR A 596 -9.02 -15.92 -19.75
CA THR A 596 -10.34 -16.19 -19.16
C THR A 596 -10.86 -15.04 -18.28
N LEU A 597 -9.98 -14.34 -17.55
CA LEU A 597 -10.40 -13.27 -16.63
C LEU A 597 -10.67 -11.92 -17.30
N SER A 598 -10.32 -11.74 -18.59
CA SER A 598 -10.70 -10.57 -19.37
C SER A 598 -12.01 -10.74 -20.17
N LYS A 599 -12.79 -11.80 -19.88
CA LYS A 599 -14.04 -12.12 -20.61
C LYS A 599 -15.26 -11.58 -19.90
N THR A 600 -16.31 -11.30 -20.66
CA THR A 600 -17.61 -10.88 -20.12
C THR A 600 -18.14 -11.87 -19.09
N VAL A 601 -18.72 -11.33 -18.02
CA VAL A 601 -19.30 -12.11 -16.93
C VAL A 601 -20.62 -11.48 -16.47
N SER A 602 -21.49 -12.30 -15.89
CA SER A 602 -22.76 -11.86 -15.31
C SER A 602 -22.74 -12.03 -13.79
N ILE A 603 -23.36 -11.09 -13.07
CA ILE A 603 -23.57 -11.17 -11.63
C ILE A 603 -25.08 -11.12 -11.35
N GLN A 604 -25.50 -11.81 -10.31
CA GLN A 604 -26.86 -11.72 -9.78
C GLN A 604 -26.83 -10.82 -8.54
N ILE A 605 -27.76 -9.89 -8.47
CA ILE A 605 -27.92 -8.95 -7.35
C ILE A 605 -29.35 -9.20 -6.84
N ASP A 606 -29.49 -10.05 -5.82
CA ASP A 606 -30.77 -10.55 -5.32
C ASP A 606 -31.03 -10.22 -3.84
#